data_AF-A0A818VTF7-F1
#
_entry.id   AF-A0A818VTF7-F1
#
_cell.length_a   1.000
_cell.length_b   1.000
_cell.length_c   1.000
_cell.angle_alpha   90.00
_cell.angle_beta   90.00
_cell.angle_gamma   90.00
#
_symmetry.space_group_name_H-M   'P 1'
#
loop_
_entity.id
_entity.type
_entity.pdbx_description
1 polymer ?
#
loop_
_entity_poly.entity_id
_entity_poly.type
_entity_poly.pdbx_seq_one_letter_code
_entity_poly.pdbx_strand_id
1 'polypeptide(L)'
;MADTTKSVWIEKLKSAKKAGLLQNDRKKIHYTFDDQTEMVEEYDAKTNLLLIRKWRQKSNSGLKTLASSDVWTFEIGQNYETRPIADNTLGMTESTTTPMFSRNDKNDSFEIRIRNLPYSIDIYQLTIDKDKREFILRTTNKKYFKRFSIADLDRLNLPLEENNLSYSHANNTLIISYKKPKAILDLEKQVHDELKKLNMKKEGDSDCPVS
;
A
#
# COMPACT_ATOMS: atom_id res chain seq x y z
N MET A 1 -13.42 -29.30 -8.00
CA MET A 1 -12.29 -28.88 -8.85
C MET A 1 -12.27 -27.36 -8.82
N ALA A 2 -11.40 -26.75 -8.01
CA ALA A 2 -11.33 -25.30 -7.93
C ALA A 2 -10.43 -24.81 -9.06
N ASP A 3 -11.05 -24.11 -10.00
CA ASP A 3 -10.41 -23.54 -11.17
C ASP A 3 -9.23 -22.67 -10.72
N THR A 4 -8.04 -23.04 -11.17
CA THR A 4 -6.80 -22.32 -10.85
C THR A 4 -6.75 -21.13 -11.79
N THR A 5 -7.60 -20.13 -11.54
CA THR A 5 -7.53 -18.86 -12.26
C THR A 5 -6.18 -18.25 -11.93
N LYS A 6 -5.22 -18.42 -12.84
CA LYS A 6 -3.90 -17.80 -12.74
C LYS A 6 -4.13 -16.31 -12.59
N SER A 7 -3.91 -15.78 -11.39
CA SER A 7 -4.10 -14.36 -11.14
C SER A 7 -3.15 -13.59 -12.06
N VAL A 8 -3.68 -12.68 -12.87
CA VAL A 8 -2.87 -11.81 -13.75
C VAL A 8 -1.77 -11.10 -12.95
N TRP A 9 -2.05 -10.80 -11.67
CA TRP A 9 -1.10 -10.24 -10.74
C TRP A 9 0.10 -11.16 -10.47
N ILE A 10 -0.11 -12.44 -10.14
CA ILE A 10 1.02 -13.33 -9.83
C ILE A 10 1.90 -13.54 -11.07
N GLU A 11 1.32 -13.60 -12.26
CA GLU A 11 2.08 -13.72 -13.50
C GLU A 11 2.88 -12.45 -13.81
N LYS A 12 2.30 -11.27 -13.57
CA LYS A 12 3.02 -9.98 -13.67
C LYS A 12 4.21 -9.92 -12.71
N LEU A 13 4.05 -10.41 -11.48
CA LEU A 13 5.16 -10.47 -10.54
C LEU A 13 6.21 -11.46 -11.02
N LYS A 14 5.83 -12.66 -11.48
CA LYS A 14 6.76 -13.67 -11.99
C LYS A 14 7.58 -13.18 -13.17
N SER A 15 6.98 -12.48 -14.14
CA SER A 15 7.70 -11.97 -15.31
C SER A 15 8.66 -10.82 -15.00
N ALA A 16 8.42 -10.07 -13.91
CA ALA A 16 9.27 -8.94 -13.54
C ALA A 16 10.70 -9.36 -13.14
N LYS A 17 11.66 -8.49 -13.44
CA LYS A 17 13.02 -8.59 -12.87
C LYS A 17 12.94 -8.25 -11.38
N LYS A 18 13.52 -9.10 -10.53
CA LYS A 18 13.45 -8.98 -9.07
C LYS A 18 14.84 -8.88 -8.46
N ALA A 19 15.00 -8.00 -7.49
CA ALA A 19 16.16 -7.98 -6.60
C ALA A 19 15.67 -8.03 -5.15
N GLY A 20 16.21 -8.97 -4.38
CA GLY A 20 15.87 -9.17 -2.97
C GLY A 20 16.99 -8.72 -2.04
N LEU A 21 16.63 -8.02 -0.97
CA LEU A 21 17.53 -7.57 0.09
C LEU A 21 16.91 -7.88 1.45
N LEU A 22 17.68 -8.48 2.35
CA LEU A 22 17.32 -8.64 3.76
C LEU A 22 18.10 -7.62 4.59
N GLN A 23 17.40 -6.68 5.22
CA GLN A 23 17.98 -5.57 5.99
C GLN A 23 17.04 -5.21 7.16
N ASN A 24 17.58 -4.98 8.36
CA ASN A 24 16.83 -4.50 9.53
C ASN A 24 15.53 -5.29 9.83
N ASP A 25 15.60 -6.63 9.86
CA ASP A 25 14.42 -7.51 10.02
C ASP A 25 13.32 -7.30 8.96
N ARG A 26 13.66 -6.74 7.79
CA ARG A 26 12.77 -6.57 6.65
C ARG A 26 13.29 -7.26 5.40
N LYS A 27 12.39 -7.91 4.68
CA LYS A 27 12.63 -8.43 3.32
C LYS A 27 12.15 -7.38 2.33
N LYS A 28 13.08 -6.76 1.62
CA LYS A 28 12.81 -5.75 0.60
C LYS A 28 12.95 -6.38 -0.78
N ILE A 29 11.90 -6.27 -1.58
CA ILE A 29 11.86 -6.77 -2.95
C ILE A 29 11.68 -5.59 -3.88
N HIS A 30 12.64 -5.40 -4.78
CA HIS A 30 12.53 -4.42 -5.85
C HIS A 30 12.16 -5.14 -7.16
N TYR A 31 11.06 -4.72 -7.76
CA TYR A 31 10.57 -5.19 -9.04
C TYR A 31 10.81 -4.12 -10.10
N THR A 32 11.30 -4.54 -11.26
CA THR A 32 11.32 -3.74 -12.48
C THR A 32 10.50 -4.47 -13.54
N PHE A 33 9.44 -3.83 -14.01
CA PHE A 33 8.53 -4.38 -15.03
C PHE A 33 8.97 -3.97 -16.44
N ASP A 34 8.41 -4.62 -17.45
CA ASP A 34 8.75 -4.41 -18.87
C ASP A 34 8.44 -2.99 -19.36
N ASP A 35 7.43 -2.34 -18.76
CA ASP A 35 7.05 -0.95 -19.01
C ASP A 35 7.96 0.07 -18.29
N GLN A 36 9.05 -0.40 -17.68
CA GLN A 36 9.98 0.36 -16.83
C GLN A 36 9.37 0.92 -15.54
N THR A 37 8.12 0.57 -15.23
CA THR A 37 7.56 0.83 -13.91
C THR A 37 8.35 0.03 -12.87
N GLU A 38 8.56 0.63 -11.71
CA GLU A 38 9.20 -0.01 -10.57
C GLU A 38 8.22 -0.12 -9.41
N MET A 39 8.35 -1.21 -8.66
CA MET A 39 7.64 -1.43 -7.41
C MET A 39 8.62 -1.89 -6.35
N VAL A 40 8.48 -1.35 -5.15
CA VAL A 40 9.19 -1.84 -3.96
C VAL A 40 8.15 -2.38 -2.99
N GLU A 41 8.37 -3.61 -2.55
CA GLU A 41 7.66 -4.20 -1.43
C GLU A 41 8.62 -4.42 -0.25
N GLU A 42 8.15 -4.12 0.95
CA GLU A 42 8.84 -4.47 2.19
C GLU A 42 7.95 -5.33 3.07
N TYR A 43 8.48 -6.47 3.47
CA TYR A 43 7.81 -7.43 4.34
C TYR A 43 8.53 -7.51 5.68
N ASP A 44 7.78 -7.71 6.74
CA ASP A 44 8.33 -8.13 8.03
C ASP A 44 9.02 -9.49 7.90
N ALA A 45 10.28 -9.63 8.30
CA ALA A 45 11.03 -10.86 8.04
C ALA A 45 10.50 -12.08 8.80
N LYS A 46 9.82 -11.88 9.93
CA LYS A 46 9.32 -12.94 10.83
C LYS A 46 7.92 -13.38 10.44
N THR A 47 7.01 -12.42 10.28
CA THR A 47 5.59 -12.66 10.01
C THR A 47 5.28 -12.74 8.52
N ASN A 48 6.15 -12.19 7.66
CA ASN A 48 5.92 -11.95 6.23
C ASN A 48 4.74 -11.03 5.92
N LEU A 49 4.26 -10.25 6.89
CA LEU A 49 3.25 -9.24 6.62
C LEU A 49 3.83 -8.17 5.68
N LEU A 50 3.08 -7.83 4.62
CA LEU A 50 3.42 -6.73 3.72
C LEU A 50 3.25 -5.40 4.44
N LEU A 51 4.37 -4.71 4.70
CA LEU A 51 4.39 -3.45 5.43
C LEU A 51 4.32 -2.25 4.49
N ILE A 52 5.01 -2.33 3.36
CA ILE A 52 5.09 -1.24 2.37
C ILE A 52 4.94 -1.84 0.98
N ARG A 53 4.12 -1.18 0.16
CA ARG A 53 4.13 -1.32 -1.29
C ARG A 53 4.10 0.07 -1.89
N LYS A 54 5.12 0.41 -2.68
CA LYS A 54 5.22 1.70 -3.35
C LYS A 54 5.63 1.54 -4.80
N TRP A 55 5.17 2.46 -5.64
CA TRP A 55 5.34 2.45 -7.09
C TRP A 55 6.09 3.68 -7.56
N ARG A 56 6.86 3.52 -8.63
CA ARG A 56 7.48 4.63 -9.37
C ARG A 56 7.34 4.36 -10.86
N GLN A 57 6.85 5.35 -11.59
CA GLN A 57 6.89 5.34 -13.06
C GLN A 57 8.05 6.24 -13.49
N LYS A 58 8.94 5.73 -14.35
CA LYS A 58 9.98 6.55 -14.98
C LYS A 58 9.38 7.27 -16.19
N SER A 59 9.58 8.58 -16.30
CA SER A 59 9.29 9.28 -17.57
C SER A 59 10.33 8.88 -18.61
N ASN A 60 9.84 8.44 -19.77
CA ASN A 60 10.65 8.14 -20.94
C ASN A 60 11.01 9.39 -21.77
N SER A 61 10.56 10.60 -21.39
CA SER A 61 10.66 11.77 -22.28
C SER A 61 11.94 12.58 -22.14
N GLY A 62 12.83 12.29 -21.18
CA GLY A 62 14.01 13.12 -20.88
C GLY A 62 13.68 14.55 -20.41
N LEU A 63 12.42 14.96 -20.53
CA LEU A 63 11.87 16.21 -20.06
C LEU A 63 11.43 15.97 -18.62
N LYS A 64 12.23 16.51 -17.69
CA LYS A 64 11.93 16.54 -16.26
C LYS A 64 10.74 17.49 -16.03
N THR A 65 9.53 17.08 -16.39
CA THR A 65 8.33 17.81 -15.98
C THR A 65 8.22 17.68 -14.46
N LEU A 66 8.09 18.82 -13.76
CA LEU A 66 7.92 18.91 -12.30
C LEU A 66 6.74 18.07 -11.75
N ALA A 67 5.86 17.58 -12.62
CA ALA A 67 4.73 16.77 -12.25
C ALA A 67 5.00 15.27 -12.53
N SER A 68 5.23 14.52 -11.45
CA SER A 68 4.84 13.11 -11.25
C SER A 68 5.72 11.94 -11.73
N SER A 69 6.71 12.10 -12.61
CA SER A 69 7.38 10.94 -13.22
C SER A 69 8.69 10.46 -12.58
N ASP A 70 8.92 10.76 -11.31
CA ASP A 70 10.07 10.25 -10.53
C ASP A 70 9.77 10.18 -9.02
N VAL A 71 8.50 10.28 -8.63
CA VAL A 71 8.08 10.30 -7.22
C VAL A 71 7.51 8.94 -6.85
N TRP A 72 8.00 8.37 -5.74
CA TRP A 72 7.43 7.14 -5.18
C TRP A 72 6.04 7.41 -4.60
N THR A 73 5.05 6.66 -5.06
CA THR A 73 3.68 6.69 -4.53
C THR A 73 3.41 5.45 -3.69
N PHE A 74 2.93 5.65 -2.46
CA PHE A 74 2.64 4.55 -1.54
C PHE A 74 1.23 4.02 -1.80
N GLU A 75 1.13 2.72 -2.03
CA GLU A 75 -0.13 1.98 -2.06
C GLU A 75 -0.44 1.38 -0.67
N ILE A 76 0.59 0.82 -0.02
CA ILE A 76 0.54 0.24 1.32
C ILE A 76 1.67 0.85 2.15
N GLY A 77 1.39 1.10 3.42
CA GLY A 77 2.26 1.80 4.35
C GLY A 77 2.18 3.32 4.16
N GLN A 78 3.15 4.01 4.75
CA GLN A 78 3.33 5.45 4.60
C GLN A 78 4.82 5.76 4.67
N ASN A 79 5.23 6.82 3.99
CA ASN A 79 6.56 7.38 4.23
C ASN A 79 6.58 8.09 5.58
N TYR A 80 7.32 7.54 6.55
CA TYR A 80 7.58 8.24 7.81
C TYR A 80 8.81 9.17 7.71
N GLU A 81 9.65 9.00 6.69
CA GLU A 81 10.89 9.76 6.48
C GLU A 81 10.65 11.16 5.91
N THR A 82 9.47 11.41 5.32
CA THR A 82 9.07 12.74 4.85
C THR A 82 8.24 13.52 5.85
N ARG A 83 8.15 13.09 7.12
CA ARG A 83 7.92 14.11 8.14
C ARG A 83 9.15 15.00 8.08
N PRO A 84 9.04 16.29 7.73
CA PRO A 84 10.13 17.18 8.01
C PRO A 84 10.38 16.99 9.51
N ILE A 85 11.56 16.49 9.88
CA ILE A 85 12.10 16.83 11.19
C ILE A 85 11.93 18.34 11.22
N ALA A 86 11.25 18.85 12.25
CA ALA A 86 11.10 20.28 12.43
C ALA A 86 12.49 20.87 12.65
N ASP A 87 13.25 21.04 11.58
CA ASP A 87 14.35 21.95 11.53
C ASP A 87 13.68 23.31 11.65
N ASN A 88 14.03 24.04 12.71
CA ASN A 88 13.44 25.33 13.07
C ASN A 88 13.84 26.45 12.08
N THR A 89 14.03 26.11 10.81
CA THR A 89 14.42 26.97 9.71
C THR A 89 13.20 27.21 8.82
N LEU A 90 12.41 28.23 9.20
CA LEU A 90 11.49 28.99 8.32
C LEU A 90 10.96 28.21 7.11
N GLY A 91 10.21 27.14 7.34
CA GLY A 91 9.59 26.32 6.32
C GLY A 91 8.12 26.09 6.65
N MET A 92 7.23 26.25 5.67
CA MET A 92 5.81 25.93 5.83
C MET A 92 5.69 24.45 6.19
N THR A 93 5.16 24.14 7.38
CA THR A 93 4.91 22.77 7.82
C THR A 93 3.51 22.34 7.40
N GLU A 94 3.35 21.07 7.01
CA GLU A 94 2.03 20.52 6.71
C GLU A 94 1.11 20.66 7.92
N SER A 95 -0.11 21.15 7.70
CA SER A 95 -1.06 21.31 8.79
C SER A 95 -1.34 19.98 9.46
N THR A 96 -1.18 19.94 10.79
CA THR A 96 -1.56 18.80 11.63
C THR A 96 -3.07 18.56 11.65
N THR A 97 -3.87 19.43 11.01
CA THR A 97 -5.32 19.29 10.90
C THR A 97 -5.76 18.68 9.57
N THR A 98 -4.87 18.49 8.59
CA THR A 98 -5.24 17.91 7.29
C THR A 98 -5.40 16.40 7.41
N PRO A 99 -6.52 15.80 6.95
CA PRO A 99 -6.71 14.36 7.02
C PRO A 99 -5.61 13.59 6.28
N MET A 100 -4.95 12.66 6.97
CA MET A 100 -3.90 11.82 6.38
C MET A 100 -4.40 10.41 6.19
N PHE A 101 -4.45 9.96 4.94
CA PHE A 101 -4.90 8.62 4.54
C PHE A 101 -3.70 7.68 4.40
N SER A 102 -3.75 6.52 5.05
CA SER A 102 -2.78 5.44 4.86
C SER A 102 -3.44 4.07 4.96
N ARG A 103 -2.78 3.05 4.39
CA ARG A 103 -3.21 1.65 4.47
C ARG A 103 -2.15 0.82 5.17
N ASN A 104 -2.51 0.18 6.27
CA ASN A 104 -1.63 -0.64 7.10
C ASN A 104 -2.30 -1.99 7.34
N ASP A 105 -2.02 -2.96 6.50
CA ASP A 105 -2.73 -4.24 6.54
C ASP A 105 -2.36 -5.09 7.76
N LYS A 106 -3.29 -5.99 8.12
CA LYS A 106 -3.07 -7.12 9.03
C LYS A 106 -3.10 -8.43 8.23
N ASN A 107 -2.83 -9.54 8.92
CA ASN A 107 -2.85 -10.86 8.29
C ASN A 107 -4.22 -11.21 7.67
N ASP A 108 -5.32 -10.85 8.35
CA ASP A 108 -6.69 -11.25 7.99
C ASP A 108 -7.56 -10.11 7.45
N SER A 109 -7.06 -8.88 7.46
CA SER A 109 -7.83 -7.68 7.13
C SER A 109 -6.95 -6.61 6.49
N PHE A 110 -7.54 -5.87 5.56
CA PHE A 110 -6.99 -4.60 5.14
C PHE A 110 -7.36 -3.56 6.19
N GLU A 111 -6.40 -2.76 6.70
CA GLU A 111 -6.74 -1.61 7.54
C GLU A 111 -6.38 -0.31 6.85
N ILE A 112 -7.35 0.59 6.81
CA ILE A 112 -7.19 1.94 6.30
C ILE A 112 -7.31 2.87 7.50
N ARG A 113 -6.33 3.74 7.67
CA ARG A 113 -6.26 4.70 8.76
C ARG A 113 -6.34 6.09 8.19
N ILE A 114 -7.30 6.87 8.67
CA ILE A 114 -7.44 8.27 8.32
C ILE A 114 -7.28 9.09 9.59
N ARG A 115 -6.09 9.68 9.74
CA ARG A 115 -5.72 10.51 10.89
C ARG A 115 -6.23 11.93 10.73
N ASN A 116 -6.20 12.70 11.82
CA ASN A 116 -6.62 14.10 11.89
C ASN A 116 -8.11 14.27 11.54
N LEU A 117 -8.91 13.29 11.97
CA LEU A 117 -10.36 13.28 11.85
C LEU A 117 -10.94 13.53 13.26
N PRO A 118 -11.33 14.78 13.60
CA PRO A 118 -11.61 15.16 14.99
C PRO A 118 -13.04 14.88 15.45
N TYR A 119 -13.95 14.49 14.55
CA TYR A 119 -15.35 14.25 14.90
C TYR A 119 -15.53 12.89 15.56
N SER A 120 -16.60 12.72 16.32
CA SER A 120 -16.98 11.42 16.90
C SER A 120 -17.45 10.43 15.82
N ILE A 121 -17.45 9.13 16.15
CA ILE A 121 -17.75 8.05 15.20
C ILE A 121 -19.12 8.19 14.50
N ASP A 122 -20.12 8.71 15.21
CA ASP A 122 -21.51 8.92 14.76
C ASP A 122 -21.64 9.92 13.61
N ILE A 123 -20.66 10.80 13.44
CA ILE A 123 -20.61 11.78 12.35
C ILE A 123 -20.19 11.12 11.04
N TYR A 124 -19.48 9.98 11.09
CA TYR A 124 -18.97 9.30 9.90
C TYR A 124 -19.97 8.28 9.36
N GLN A 125 -20.18 8.36 8.05
CA GLN A 125 -20.97 7.41 7.29
C GLN A 125 -20.07 6.74 6.28
N LEU A 126 -19.95 5.41 6.38
CA LEU A 126 -19.19 4.59 5.46
C LEU A 126 -20.14 3.68 4.70
N THR A 127 -20.09 3.76 3.37
CA THR A 127 -20.97 3.00 2.46
C THR A 127 -20.15 2.43 1.30
N ILE A 128 -20.71 1.47 0.56
CA ILE A 128 -20.04 0.82 -0.57
C ILE A 128 -20.79 1.16 -1.86
N ASP A 129 -20.06 1.65 -2.85
CA ASP A 129 -20.50 1.79 -4.24
C ASP A 129 -20.19 0.48 -4.98
N LYS A 130 -21.19 -0.39 -5.11
CA LYS A 130 -20.99 -1.74 -5.68
C LYS A 130 -20.61 -1.71 -7.16
N ASP A 131 -21.15 -0.75 -7.91
CA ASP A 131 -20.89 -0.61 -9.35
C ASP A 131 -19.44 -0.19 -9.60
N LYS A 132 -18.92 0.72 -8.77
CA LYS A 132 -17.55 1.22 -8.87
C LYS A 132 -16.54 0.44 -8.04
N ARG A 133 -16.98 -0.47 -7.16
CA ARG A 133 -16.16 -1.15 -6.14
C ARG A 133 -15.35 -0.18 -5.29
N GLU A 134 -16.00 0.89 -4.85
CA GLU A 134 -15.39 1.92 -4.00
C GLU A 134 -16.06 1.99 -2.64
N PHE A 135 -15.28 2.32 -1.62
CA PHE A 135 -15.78 2.82 -0.36
C PHE A 135 -16.07 4.31 -0.48
N ILE A 136 -17.21 4.74 0.05
CA ILE A 136 -17.58 6.15 0.17
C ILE A 136 -17.63 6.48 1.66
N LEU A 137 -16.68 7.31 2.10
CA LEU A 137 -16.66 7.89 3.43
C LEU A 137 -17.11 9.35 3.35
N ARG A 138 -18.12 9.70 4.14
CA ARG A 138 -18.62 11.08 4.26
C ARG A 138 -18.95 11.42 5.70
N THR A 139 -18.98 12.71 6.01
CA THR A 139 -19.49 13.20 7.29
C THR A 139 -20.87 13.83 7.15
N THR A 140 -21.71 13.71 8.18
CA THR A 140 -23.06 14.33 8.22
C THR A 140 -23.01 15.86 8.10
N ASN A 141 -21.98 16.48 8.69
CA ASN A 141 -21.73 17.92 8.60
C ASN A 141 -21.08 18.36 7.27
N LYS A 142 -20.87 17.44 6.31
CA LYS A 142 -20.29 17.69 4.98
C LYS A 142 -18.86 18.26 4.98
N LYS A 143 -18.13 18.16 6.10
CA LYS A 143 -16.74 18.62 6.21
C LYS A 143 -15.72 17.66 5.62
N TYR A 144 -16.07 16.41 5.41
CA TYR A 144 -15.18 15.42 4.84
C TYR A 144 -15.92 14.49 3.88
N PHE A 145 -15.29 14.22 2.74
CA PHE A 145 -15.74 13.28 1.72
C PHE A 145 -14.53 12.61 1.08
N LYS A 146 -14.53 11.28 0.99
CA LYS A 146 -13.46 10.51 0.35
C LYS A 146 -14.04 9.27 -0.30
N ARG A 147 -13.61 9.04 -1.54
CA ARG A 147 -13.77 7.76 -2.24
C ARG A 147 -12.41 7.06 -2.33
N PHE A 148 -12.41 5.75 -2.17
CA PHE A 148 -11.21 4.93 -2.32
C PHE A 148 -11.59 3.48 -2.64
N SER A 149 -10.71 2.76 -3.34
CA SER A 149 -10.82 1.32 -3.55
C SER A 149 -9.66 0.59 -2.86
N ILE A 150 -9.71 -0.75 -2.89
CA ILE A 150 -8.58 -1.59 -2.45
C ILE A 150 -8.02 -2.26 -3.70
N ALA A 151 -6.82 -1.86 -4.10
CA ALA A 151 -6.19 -2.32 -5.33
C ALA A 151 -6.10 -3.85 -5.44
N ASP A 152 -5.88 -4.56 -4.32
CA ASP A 152 -5.80 -6.01 -4.30
C ASP A 152 -7.14 -6.70 -4.66
N LEU A 153 -8.27 -6.10 -4.26
CA LEU A 153 -9.60 -6.59 -4.66
C LEU A 153 -9.86 -6.28 -6.13
N ASP A 154 -9.46 -5.10 -6.62
CA ASP A 154 -9.57 -4.72 -8.04
C ASP A 154 -8.72 -5.62 -8.95
N ARG A 155 -7.49 -5.97 -8.54
CA ARG A 155 -6.61 -6.90 -9.27
C ARG A 155 -7.23 -8.28 -9.49
N LEU A 156 -8.06 -8.72 -8.55
CA LEU A 156 -8.79 -9.99 -8.64
C LEU A 156 -10.24 -9.83 -9.10
N ASN A 157 -10.66 -8.59 -9.42
CA ASN A 157 -12.04 -8.25 -9.77
C ASN A 157 -13.07 -8.79 -8.76
N LEU A 158 -12.75 -8.70 -7.46
CA LEU A 158 -13.61 -9.18 -6.39
C LEU A 158 -14.64 -8.10 -5.98
N PRO A 159 -15.90 -8.48 -5.72
CA PRO A 159 -16.89 -7.53 -5.24
C PRO A 159 -16.59 -7.09 -3.79
N LEU A 160 -17.07 -5.90 -3.45
CA LEU A 160 -17.07 -5.41 -2.07
C LEU A 160 -18.33 -5.87 -1.33
N GLU A 161 -18.15 -6.39 -0.13
CA GLU A 161 -19.21 -6.92 0.73
C GLU A 161 -19.27 -6.15 2.05
N GLU A 162 -20.45 -5.63 2.40
CA GLU A 162 -20.66 -4.86 3.63
C GLU A 162 -20.39 -5.68 4.90
N ASN A 163 -20.67 -6.99 4.87
CA ASN A 163 -20.44 -7.89 6.01
C ASN A 163 -18.94 -8.02 6.39
N ASN A 164 -18.03 -7.73 5.45
CA ASN A 164 -16.59 -7.75 5.71
C ASN A 164 -16.07 -6.41 6.23
N LEU A 165 -16.91 -5.36 6.21
CA LEU A 165 -16.54 -4.00 6.56
C LEU A 165 -16.87 -3.69 8.02
N SER A 166 -15.92 -3.10 8.71
CA SER A 166 -16.11 -2.52 10.04
C SER A 166 -15.27 -1.26 10.16
N TYR A 167 -15.65 -0.36 11.07
CA TYR A 167 -14.85 0.82 11.35
C TYR A 167 -15.01 1.27 12.80
N SER A 168 -13.96 1.89 13.32
CA SER A 168 -13.92 2.48 14.65
C SER A 168 -13.21 3.83 14.60
N HIS A 169 -13.39 4.64 15.63
CA HIS A 169 -12.73 5.92 15.75
C HIS A 169 -12.12 6.07 17.14
N ALA A 170 -10.84 6.41 17.19
CA ALA A 170 -10.12 6.69 18.42
C ALA A 170 -8.91 7.59 18.12
N ASN A 171 -8.51 8.43 19.07
CA ASN A 171 -7.30 9.27 18.96
C ASN A 171 -7.25 10.08 17.64
N ASN A 172 -8.35 10.75 17.30
CA ASN A 172 -8.52 11.52 16.05
C ASN A 172 -8.21 10.72 14.78
N THR A 173 -8.44 9.40 14.82
CA THR A 173 -8.14 8.48 13.72
C THR A 173 -9.34 7.58 13.49
N LEU A 174 -9.86 7.60 12.26
CA LEU A 174 -10.81 6.61 11.80
C LEU A 174 -10.03 5.39 11.30
N ILE A 175 -10.33 4.22 11.85
CA ILE A 175 -9.75 2.94 11.44
C ILE A 175 -10.85 2.16 10.74
N ILE A 176 -10.69 1.94 9.45
CA ILE A 176 -11.59 1.14 8.62
C ILE A 176 -10.92 -0.21 8.40
N SER A 177 -11.58 -1.29 8.77
CA SER A 177 -11.10 -2.66 8.58
C SER A 177 -12.01 -3.39 7.60
N TYR A 178 -11.41 -4.01 6.58
CA TYR A 178 -12.09 -4.87 5.64
C TYR A 178 -11.49 -6.27 5.68
N LYS A 179 -12.28 -7.27 6.08
CA LYS A 179 -11.84 -8.67 6.16
C LYS A 179 -11.42 -9.18 4.78
N LYS A 180 -10.24 -9.77 4.68
CA LYS A 180 -9.72 -10.31 3.42
C LYS A 180 -10.54 -11.52 2.99
N PRO A 181 -11.10 -11.53 1.76
CA PRO A 181 -11.70 -12.72 1.19
C PRO A 181 -10.66 -13.84 1.02
N LYS A 182 -11.11 -15.10 1.02
CA LYS A 182 -10.23 -16.28 0.87
C LYS A 182 -9.32 -16.18 -0.36
N ALA A 183 -9.84 -15.68 -1.49
CA ALA A 183 -9.10 -15.51 -2.72
C ALA A 183 -7.87 -14.58 -2.58
N ILE A 184 -7.97 -13.54 -1.73
CA ILE A 184 -6.84 -12.65 -1.42
C ILE A 184 -5.79 -13.41 -0.60
N LEU A 185 -6.22 -14.14 0.43
CA LEU A 185 -5.30 -14.90 1.28
C LEU A 185 -4.56 -15.98 0.47
N ASP A 186 -5.25 -16.66 -0.43
CA ASP A 186 -4.67 -17.67 -1.32
C ASP A 186 -3.68 -17.03 -2.32
N LEU A 187 -3.97 -15.81 -2.82
CA LEU A 187 -3.05 -15.04 -3.66
C LEU A 187 -1.80 -14.60 -2.87
N GLU A 188 -1.99 -14.04 -1.67
CA GLU A 188 -0.88 -13.64 -0.80
C GLU A 188 0.04 -14.83 -0.56
N LYS A 189 -0.50 -16.01 -0.23
CA LYS A 189 0.28 -17.23 -0.09
C LYS A 189 1.08 -17.57 -1.35
N GLN A 190 0.49 -17.49 -2.53
CA GLN A 190 1.20 -17.73 -3.80
C GLN A 190 2.35 -16.74 -4.02
N VAL A 191 2.16 -15.45 -3.70
CA VAL A 191 3.22 -14.44 -3.76
C VAL A 191 4.35 -14.81 -2.81
N HIS A 192 4.03 -15.23 -1.57
CA HIS A 192 5.02 -15.65 -0.60
C HIS A 192 5.83 -16.86 -1.07
N ASP A 193 5.15 -17.86 -1.65
CA ASP A 193 5.81 -19.06 -2.17
C ASP A 193 6.70 -18.75 -3.38
N GLU A 194 6.36 -17.73 -4.18
CA GLU A 194 7.23 -17.20 -5.23
C GLU A 194 8.45 -16.48 -4.65
N LEU A 195 8.26 -15.62 -3.65
CA LEU A 195 9.34 -14.86 -3.02
C LEU A 195 10.37 -15.75 -2.30
N LYS A 196 9.97 -16.92 -1.80
CA LYS A 196 10.90 -17.91 -1.22
C LYS A 196 11.91 -18.44 -2.23
N LYS A 197 11.62 -18.39 -3.53
CA LYS A 197 12.53 -18.82 -4.60
C LYS A 197 13.60 -17.78 -4.90
N LEU A 198 13.43 -16.55 -4.42
CA LEU A 198 14.36 -15.46 -4.66
C LEU A 198 15.53 -15.52 -3.68
N ASN A 199 16.75 -15.47 -4.21
CA ASN A 199 17.95 -15.30 -3.39
C ASN A 199 18.00 -13.86 -2.85
N MET A 200 17.89 -13.71 -1.53
CA MET A 200 17.99 -12.41 -0.86
C MET A 200 19.45 -12.10 -0.55
N LYS A 201 19.96 -10.96 -1.02
CA LYS A 201 21.27 -10.46 -0.59
C LYS A 201 21.19 -10.01 0.87
N LYS A 202 22.26 -10.24 1.62
CA LYS A 202 22.42 -9.69 2.98
C LYS A 202 23.16 -8.36 2.92
N GLU A 203 22.84 -7.46 3.84
CA GLU A 203 23.58 -6.21 4.02
C GLU A 203 25.06 -6.52 4.34
N GLY A 204 25.98 -5.92 3.56
CA GLY A 204 27.43 -6.17 3.64
C GLY A 204 28.03 -6.92 2.45
N ASP A 205 27.21 -7.46 1.54
CA ASP A 205 27.66 -8.20 0.34
C ASP A 205 27.81 -7.29 -0.90
N SER A 206 28.25 -6.04 -0.67
CA SER A 206 28.57 -5.08 -1.72
C SER A 206 30.07 -5.01 -1.94
N ASP A 207 30.58 -5.88 -2.81
CA ASP A 207 31.81 -5.62 -3.56
C ASP A 207 31.53 -4.42 -4.48
N CYS A 208 31.75 -3.22 -3.96
CA CYS A 208 32.03 -2.05 -4.79
C CYS A 208 33.54 -2.03 -5.02
N PRO A 209 34.06 -2.36 -6.23
CA PRO A 209 35.42 -1.98 -6.56
C PRO A 209 35.43 -0.45 -6.68
N VAL A 210 36.10 0.20 -5.73
CA VAL A 210 36.54 1.58 -5.90
C VAL A 210 37.60 1.57 -7.00
N SER A 211 37.20 2.00 -8.20
CA SER A 211 38.11 2.45 -9.26
C SER A 211 38.18 3.96 -9.25
#